data_AF-A0A960WWX2-F1
#
_entry.id   AF-A0A960WWX2-F1
#
_cell.length_a   1.000
_cell.length_b   1.000
_cell.length_c   1.000
_cell.angle_alpha   90.00
_cell.angle_beta   90.00
_cell.angle_gamma   90.00
#
_symmetry.space_group_name_H-M   'P 1'
#
loop_
_entity.id
_entity.type
_entity.pdbx_description
1 polymer ?
#
loop_
_entity_poly.entity_id
_entity_poly.type
_entity_poly.pdbx_seq_one_letter_code
_entity_poly.pdbx_strand_id
1 'polypeptide(L)'
;SRKNLLGPNDNDELAKHVSTNLQVTPKTPPTFIFQTDEDTVVPAENAVSFYLACRKNGVPAEMHIYKPGPHGVGLQLGDPVLGTWPGHLRDWLRNQGFFKPAKRAGVSGKVSVNGVDVSWGAVVFQPLDSALPVASGRVMHGKFKLDAIAGPPIGKVNVIVTYSAADVPGLKSNTGIVRTERQSPTGPEHWQIDIHEGENSLTLPITTAL
;
A
#
# COMPACT_ATOMS: atom_id res chain seq x y z
N SER A 1 -13.40 -12.49 -25.56
CA SER A 1 -11.92 -12.56 -25.56
C SER A 1 -11.33 -13.74 -26.37
N ARG A 2 -11.62 -15.01 -26.04
CA ARG A 2 -10.96 -16.22 -26.61
C ARG A 2 -10.88 -16.24 -28.13
N LYS A 3 -12.02 -16.08 -28.83
CA LYS A 3 -12.07 -16.06 -30.30
C LYS A 3 -11.21 -14.95 -30.92
N ASN A 4 -11.15 -13.78 -30.27
CA ASN A 4 -10.32 -12.66 -30.75
C ASN A 4 -8.83 -12.94 -30.57
N LEU A 5 -8.44 -13.68 -29.53
CA LEU A 5 -7.06 -14.03 -29.24
C LEU A 5 -6.57 -15.22 -30.10
N LEU A 6 -7.41 -16.24 -30.28
CA LEU A 6 -7.02 -17.50 -30.93
C LEU A 6 -7.36 -17.54 -32.43
N GLY A 7 -8.26 -16.67 -32.89
CA GLY A 7 -8.70 -16.63 -34.28
C GLY A 7 -9.40 -17.92 -34.73
N PRO A 8 -9.39 -18.22 -36.03
CA PRO A 8 -10.07 -19.39 -36.60
C PRO A 8 -9.54 -20.76 -36.10
N ASN A 9 -8.31 -20.82 -35.58
CA ASN A 9 -7.67 -22.05 -35.11
C ASN A 9 -7.86 -22.25 -33.59
N ASP A 10 -9.04 -21.91 -33.09
CA ASP A 10 -9.42 -22.04 -31.67
C ASP A 10 -9.44 -23.50 -31.24
N ASN A 11 -8.39 -23.94 -30.56
CA ASN A 11 -8.28 -25.26 -29.95
C ASN A 11 -7.86 -25.17 -28.48
N ASP A 12 -8.20 -26.19 -27.70
CA ASP A 12 -8.01 -26.19 -26.25
C ASP A 12 -6.55 -26.25 -25.80
N GLU A 13 -5.66 -26.87 -26.59
CA GLU A 13 -4.24 -26.91 -26.27
C GLU A 13 -3.62 -25.51 -26.38
N LEU A 14 -3.94 -24.81 -27.47
CA LEU A 14 -3.54 -23.43 -27.68
C LEU A 14 -4.17 -22.52 -26.62
N ALA A 15 -5.46 -22.70 -26.31
CA ALA A 15 -6.13 -21.95 -25.25
C ALA A 15 -5.43 -22.12 -23.89
N LYS A 16 -5.05 -23.34 -23.52
CA LYS A 16 -4.27 -23.61 -22.30
C LYS A 16 -2.88 -22.96 -22.35
N HIS A 17 -2.22 -23.02 -23.50
CA HIS A 17 -0.89 -22.43 -23.68
C HIS A 17 -0.91 -20.90 -23.49
N VAL A 18 -1.92 -20.21 -24.00
CA VAL A 18 -2.03 -18.74 -23.89
C VAL A 18 -2.75 -18.27 -22.62
N SER A 19 -3.31 -19.17 -21.82
CA SER A 19 -3.97 -18.84 -20.55
C SER A 19 -2.93 -18.43 -19.52
N THR A 20 -2.81 -17.13 -19.25
CA THR A 20 -1.75 -16.56 -18.40
C THR A 20 -1.72 -17.16 -16.99
N ASN A 21 -2.86 -17.50 -16.41
CA ASN A 21 -2.95 -18.13 -15.09
C ASN A 21 -2.33 -19.54 -15.04
N LEU A 22 -2.25 -20.25 -16.17
CA LEU A 22 -1.60 -21.56 -16.25
C LEU A 22 -0.08 -21.45 -16.45
N GLN A 23 0.44 -20.26 -16.79
CA GLN A 23 1.85 -20.01 -17.08
C GLN A 23 2.60 -19.35 -15.90
N VAL A 24 1.92 -19.10 -14.78
CA VAL A 24 2.55 -18.50 -13.60
C VAL A 24 3.52 -19.49 -12.96
N THR A 25 4.73 -19.02 -12.67
CA THR A 25 5.78 -19.78 -11.99
C THR A 25 6.37 -18.94 -10.87
N PRO A 26 7.21 -19.51 -9.97
CA PRO A 26 7.95 -18.72 -8.98
C PRO A 26 8.91 -17.67 -9.58
N LYS A 27 9.17 -17.70 -10.90
CA LYS A 27 9.98 -16.71 -11.63
C LYS A 27 9.15 -15.56 -12.21
N THR A 28 7.82 -15.64 -12.15
CA THR A 28 6.96 -14.53 -12.58
C THR A 28 7.27 -13.30 -11.70
N PRO A 29 7.45 -12.10 -12.29
CA PRO A 29 7.82 -10.91 -11.53
C PRO A 29 6.66 -10.44 -10.63
N PRO A 30 6.95 -9.61 -9.61
CA PRO A 30 5.91 -8.91 -8.87
C PRO A 30 4.93 -8.22 -9.82
N THR A 31 3.64 -8.37 -9.58
CA THR A 31 2.59 -7.98 -10.52
C THR A 31 1.59 -7.03 -9.88
N PHE A 32 1.24 -5.94 -10.57
CA PHE A 32 0.06 -5.12 -10.30
C PHE A 32 -1.03 -5.43 -11.32
N ILE A 33 -2.26 -5.65 -10.86
CA ILE A 33 -3.42 -5.98 -11.68
C ILE A 33 -4.54 -4.99 -11.38
N PHE A 34 -5.16 -4.44 -12.42
CA PHE A 34 -6.45 -3.76 -12.30
C PHE A 34 -7.42 -4.32 -13.33
N GLN A 35 -8.71 -4.34 -12.99
CA GLN A 35 -9.79 -4.74 -13.89
C GLN A 35 -11.11 -4.09 -13.44
N THR A 36 -12.11 -4.05 -14.32
CA THR A 36 -13.48 -3.65 -13.98
C THR A 36 -14.43 -4.86 -14.00
N ASP A 37 -15.42 -4.87 -13.11
CA ASP A 37 -16.41 -5.95 -12.98
C ASP A 37 -17.45 -5.92 -14.11
N GLU A 38 -17.70 -4.74 -14.67
CA GLU A 38 -18.59 -4.53 -15.84
C GLU A 38 -17.92 -4.83 -17.19
N ASP A 39 -16.67 -5.32 -17.22
CA ASP A 39 -16.01 -5.77 -18.44
C ASP A 39 -16.61 -7.07 -18.97
N THR A 40 -17.50 -6.95 -19.95
CA THR A 40 -18.15 -8.10 -20.61
C THR A 40 -17.31 -8.72 -21.75
N VAL A 41 -16.20 -8.09 -22.16
CA VAL A 41 -15.33 -8.58 -23.25
C VAL A 41 -14.24 -9.51 -22.70
N VAL A 42 -13.67 -9.13 -21.55
CA VAL A 42 -12.70 -9.88 -20.75
C VAL A 42 -13.19 -9.88 -19.29
N PRO A 43 -13.98 -10.88 -18.88
CA PRO A 43 -14.55 -10.93 -17.53
C PRO A 43 -13.50 -10.88 -16.42
N ALA A 44 -13.84 -10.26 -15.28
CA ALA A 44 -12.95 -10.04 -14.14
C ALA A 44 -12.33 -11.34 -13.57
N GLU A 45 -12.97 -12.48 -13.80
CA GLU A 45 -12.49 -13.81 -13.43
C GLU A 45 -11.12 -14.13 -14.05
N ASN A 46 -10.76 -13.54 -15.19
CA ASN A 46 -9.41 -13.70 -15.77
C ASN A 46 -8.35 -13.08 -14.85
N ALA A 47 -8.60 -11.87 -14.35
CA ALA A 47 -7.71 -11.18 -13.41
C ALA A 47 -7.64 -11.92 -12.07
N VAL A 48 -8.79 -12.35 -11.54
CA VAL A 48 -8.87 -13.14 -10.29
C VAL A 48 -8.09 -14.45 -10.42
N SER A 49 -8.26 -15.17 -11.53
CA SER A 49 -7.56 -16.44 -11.78
C SER A 49 -6.04 -16.25 -11.87
N PHE A 50 -5.58 -15.19 -12.51
CA PHE A 50 -4.15 -14.86 -12.58
C PHE A 50 -3.58 -14.48 -11.20
N TYR A 51 -4.29 -13.65 -10.44
CA TYR A 51 -3.90 -13.28 -9.07
C TYR A 51 -3.78 -14.51 -8.15
N LEU A 52 -4.76 -15.41 -8.20
CA LEU A 52 -4.73 -16.65 -7.40
C LEU A 52 -3.56 -17.57 -7.83
N ALA A 53 -3.25 -17.63 -9.12
CA ALA A 53 -2.08 -18.35 -9.62
C ALA A 53 -0.75 -17.74 -9.13
N CYS A 54 -0.63 -16.41 -9.11
CA CYS A 54 0.50 -15.70 -8.51
C CYS A 54 0.67 -16.07 -7.04
N ARG A 55 -0.40 -15.97 -6.26
CA ARG A 55 -0.39 -16.35 -4.83
C ARG A 55 0.02 -17.80 -4.62
N LYS A 56 -0.53 -18.74 -5.39
CA LYS A 56 -0.21 -20.17 -5.30
C LYS A 56 1.28 -20.44 -5.54
N ASN A 57 1.93 -19.65 -6.39
CA ASN A 57 3.35 -19.79 -6.73
C ASN A 57 4.28 -18.88 -5.91
N GLY A 58 3.77 -18.19 -4.89
CA GLY A 58 4.58 -17.28 -4.05
C GLY A 58 5.00 -15.99 -4.75
N VAL A 59 4.36 -15.63 -5.85
CA VAL A 59 4.63 -14.39 -6.60
C VAL A 59 3.90 -13.23 -5.90
N PRO A 60 4.59 -12.16 -5.48
CA PRO A 60 3.94 -10.98 -4.92
C PRO A 60 3.00 -10.36 -5.95
N ALA A 61 1.73 -10.19 -5.60
CA ALA A 61 0.74 -9.58 -6.48
C ALA A 61 -0.20 -8.66 -5.71
N GLU A 62 -0.60 -7.57 -6.36
CA GLU A 62 -1.63 -6.64 -5.91
C GLU A 62 -2.73 -6.56 -6.98
N MET A 63 -4.00 -6.54 -6.54
CA MET A 63 -5.14 -6.54 -7.46
C MET A 63 -6.22 -5.57 -7.01
N HIS A 64 -6.72 -4.78 -7.94
CA HIS A 64 -7.85 -3.87 -7.77
C HIS A 64 -8.97 -4.24 -8.75
N ILE A 65 -10.16 -4.56 -8.26
CA ILE A 65 -11.36 -4.75 -9.08
C ILE A 65 -12.32 -3.63 -8.78
N TYR A 66 -12.57 -2.80 -9.77
CA TYR A 66 -13.52 -1.70 -9.70
C TYR A 66 -14.87 -2.17 -10.21
N LYS A 67 -15.96 -1.79 -9.54
CA LYS A 67 -17.29 -2.19 -10.00
C LYS A 67 -17.62 -1.60 -11.38
N PRO A 68 -17.68 -0.26 -11.58
CA PRO A 68 -18.09 0.31 -12.85
C PRO A 68 -16.97 0.28 -13.91
N GLY A 69 -17.37 0.18 -15.19
CA GLY A 69 -16.51 0.47 -16.34
C GLY A 69 -16.50 -0.63 -17.41
N PRO A 70 -16.68 -0.30 -18.70
CA PRO A 70 -16.62 -1.29 -19.78
C PRO A 70 -15.18 -1.73 -20.07
N HIS A 71 -15.00 -2.67 -20.99
CA HIS A 71 -13.68 -3.02 -21.49
C HIS A 71 -12.91 -1.78 -21.99
N GLY A 72 -11.63 -1.67 -21.63
CA GLY A 72 -10.73 -0.66 -22.19
C GLY A 72 -10.95 0.77 -21.67
N VAL A 73 -11.25 0.95 -20.37
CA VAL A 73 -11.50 2.27 -19.75
C VAL A 73 -10.35 3.28 -19.81
N GLY A 74 -9.13 2.86 -20.16
CA GLY A 74 -7.96 3.72 -20.13
C GLY A 74 -7.69 4.28 -18.73
N LEU A 75 -7.39 5.58 -18.62
CA LEU A 75 -7.09 6.23 -17.34
C LEU A 75 -8.32 6.66 -16.55
N GLN A 76 -9.45 6.92 -17.22
CA GLN A 76 -10.72 7.37 -16.61
C GLN A 76 -10.57 8.46 -15.53
N LEU A 77 -9.73 9.48 -15.76
CA LEU A 77 -9.34 10.47 -14.74
C LEU A 77 -10.48 11.30 -14.14
N GLY A 78 -11.65 11.35 -14.80
CA GLY A 78 -12.83 12.07 -14.31
C GLY A 78 -13.69 11.28 -13.33
N ASP A 79 -13.48 9.96 -13.21
CA ASP A 79 -14.20 9.13 -12.24
C ASP A 79 -13.45 9.14 -10.90
N PRO A 80 -14.09 9.53 -9.78
CA PRO A 80 -13.41 9.66 -8.49
C PRO A 80 -12.99 8.32 -7.88
N VAL A 81 -13.52 7.20 -8.36
CA VAL A 81 -13.20 5.85 -7.88
C VAL A 81 -12.37 5.10 -8.90
N LEU A 82 -12.87 4.92 -10.13
CA LEU A 82 -12.13 4.19 -11.17
C LEU A 82 -10.86 4.93 -11.60
N GLY A 83 -10.89 6.28 -11.64
CA GLY A 83 -9.73 7.09 -11.97
C GLY A 83 -8.58 7.03 -10.96
N THR A 84 -8.73 6.31 -9.84
CA THR A 84 -7.66 6.15 -8.84
C THR A 84 -6.64 5.06 -9.20
N TRP A 85 -6.98 4.12 -10.10
CA TRP A 85 -6.11 2.99 -10.43
C TRP A 85 -4.69 3.40 -10.88
N PRO A 86 -4.48 4.47 -11.68
CA PRO A 86 -3.13 4.89 -12.05
C PRO A 86 -2.33 5.40 -10.85
N GLY A 87 -3.00 6.02 -9.87
CA GLY A 87 -2.42 6.43 -8.61
C GLY A 87 -1.95 5.24 -7.77
N HIS A 88 -2.77 4.19 -7.71
CA HIS A 88 -2.38 2.94 -7.04
C HIS A 88 -1.20 2.25 -7.74
N LEU A 89 -1.18 2.19 -9.08
CA LEU A 89 -0.03 1.67 -9.82
C LEU A 89 1.24 2.49 -9.54
N ARG A 90 1.16 3.82 -9.56
CA ARG A 90 2.28 4.70 -9.22
C ARG A 90 2.82 4.41 -7.83
N ASP A 91 1.94 4.30 -6.83
CA ASP A 91 2.35 4.07 -5.45
C ASP A 91 2.92 2.66 -5.26
N TRP A 92 2.39 1.66 -5.97
CA TRP A 92 2.95 0.31 -6.05
C TRP A 92 4.37 0.34 -6.65
N LEU A 93 4.57 0.96 -7.81
CA LEU A 93 5.88 1.10 -8.47
C LEU A 93 6.90 1.77 -7.55
N ARG A 94 6.51 2.87 -6.91
CA ARG A 94 7.35 3.58 -5.93
C ARG A 94 7.74 2.66 -4.77
N ASN A 95 6.77 2.00 -4.15
CA ASN A 95 7.00 1.20 -2.95
C ASN A 95 7.77 -0.11 -3.24
N GLN A 96 7.70 -0.61 -4.48
CA GLN A 96 8.53 -1.70 -4.98
C GLN A 96 9.95 -1.23 -5.38
N GLY A 97 10.25 0.07 -5.29
CA GLY A 97 11.57 0.63 -5.58
C GLY A 97 11.87 0.84 -7.06
N PHE A 98 10.87 0.79 -7.95
CA PHE A 98 11.07 1.00 -9.39
C PHE A 98 11.47 2.44 -9.73
N PHE A 99 10.99 3.43 -8.97
CA PHE A 99 11.38 4.83 -9.19
C PHE A 99 12.77 5.12 -8.66
N LYS A 100 13.07 4.63 -7.46
CA LYS A 100 14.38 4.78 -6.83
C LYS A 100 14.61 3.61 -5.87
N PRO A 101 15.51 2.67 -6.21
CA PRO A 101 15.94 1.63 -5.29
C PRO A 101 16.58 2.26 -4.05
N ALA A 102 16.26 1.74 -2.87
CA ALA A 102 16.81 2.23 -1.62
C ALA A 102 17.00 1.12 -0.61
N LYS A 103 18.09 1.22 0.15
CA LYS A 103 18.30 0.37 1.33
C LYS A 103 17.32 0.80 2.41
N ARG A 104 16.62 -0.19 2.95
CA ARG A 104 15.59 -0.03 3.98
C ARG A 104 16.12 -0.56 5.32
N ALA A 105 15.55 -0.06 6.40
CA ALA A 105 15.94 -0.41 7.76
C ALA A 105 14.75 -0.98 8.55
N GLY A 106 15.04 -1.86 9.51
CA GLY A 106 14.04 -2.32 10.46
C GLY A 106 13.69 -1.19 11.43
N VAL A 107 12.41 -1.07 11.77
CA VAL A 107 11.92 -0.12 12.76
C VAL A 107 10.97 -0.82 13.71
N SER A 108 11.14 -0.59 15.00
CA SER A 108 10.18 -1.00 16.02
C SER A 108 10.06 0.10 17.05
N GLY A 109 8.95 0.13 17.77
CA GLY A 109 8.79 1.21 18.73
C GLY A 109 7.45 1.27 19.41
N LYS A 110 7.26 2.39 20.10
CA LYS A 110 6.02 2.73 20.80
C LYS A 110 5.48 4.08 20.35
N VAL A 111 4.16 4.19 20.31
CA VAL A 111 3.39 5.40 20.07
C VAL A 111 2.53 5.66 21.31
N SER A 112 2.61 6.87 21.85
CA SER A 112 1.79 7.31 22.97
C SER A 112 1.26 8.72 22.73
N VAL A 113 0.11 9.03 23.32
CA VAL A 113 -0.50 10.36 23.28
C VAL A 113 -0.71 10.80 24.73
N ASN A 114 -0.20 11.99 25.07
CA ASN A 114 -0.22 12.55 26.44
C ASN A 114 0.31 11.55 27.50
N GLY A 115 1.32 10.75 27.14
CA GLY A 115 1.93 9.76 28.02
C GLY A 115 1.20 8.41 28.11
N VAL A 116 0.07 8.24 27.41
CA VAL A 116 -0.71 7.00 27.38
C VAL A 116 -0.48 6.29 26.04
N ASP A 117 -0.16 5.00 26.08
CA ASP A 117 0.00 4.18 24.86
C ASP A 117 -1.32 4.15 24.07
N VAL A 118 -1.26 4.40 22.76
CA VAL A 118 -2.46 4.37 21.90
C VAL A 118 -3.02 2.94 21.81
N SER A 119 -4.34 2.77 21.80
CA SER A 119 -4.94 1.44 21.76
C SER A 119 -4.71 0.75 20.41
N TRP A 120 -4.91 1.49 19.31
CA TRP A 120 -4.65 1.06 17.94
C TRP A 120 -4.39 2.26 17.02
N GLY A 121 -3.73 1.99 15.89
CA GLY A 121 -3.46 3.03 14.92
C GLY A 121 -2.54 2.57 13.79
N ALA A 122 -1.90 3.55 13.17
CA ALA A 122 -0.85 3.35 12.17
C ALA A 122 0.25 4.39 12.36
N VAL A 123 1.48 4.00 12.04
CA VAL A 123 2.62 4.89 11.85
C VAL A 123 3.07 4.79 10.40
N VAL A 124 3.29 5.93 9.78
CA VAL A 124 3.81 6.05 8.41
C VAL A 124 5.10 6.83 8.45
N PHE A 125 6.13 6.30 7.80
CA PHE A 125 7.41 6.93 7.59
C PHE A 125 7.48 7.35 6.12
N GLN A 126 7.27 8.64 5.90
CA GLN A 126 7.23 9.26 4.57
C GLN A 126 8.60 9.89 4.28
N PRO A 127 9.39 9.37 3.32
CA PRO A 127 10.66 9.99 2.95
C PRO A 127 10.44 11.39 2.37
N LEU A 128 11.44 12.26 2.54
CA LEU A 128 11.41 13.61 1.97
C LEU A 128 11.49 13.60 0.43
N ASP A 129 12.16 12.61 -0.13
CA ASP A 129 12.18 12.35 -1.58
C ASP A 129 10.95 11.50 -1.95
N SER A 130 10.05 12.08 -2.75
CA SER A 130 8.78 11.45 -3.13
C SER A 130 8.94 10.23 -4.05
N ALA A 131 10.12 10.00 -4.62
CA ALA A 131 10.43 8.82 -5.41
C ALA A 131 10.81 7.60 -4.56
N LEU A 132 11.08 7.78 -3.26
CA LEU A 132 11.45 6.70 -2.35
C LEU A 132 10.23 5.94 -1.80
N PRO A 133 10.38 4.64 -1.47
CA PRO A 133 9.33 3.84 -0.84
C PRO A 133 8.81 4.44 0.47
N VAL A 134 7.50 4.41 0.66
CA VAL A 134 6.85 4.76 1.94
C VAL A 134 6.70 3.50 2.78
N ALA A 135 7.01 3.59 4.07
CA ALA A 135 6.78 2.51 5.03
C ALA A 135 5.59 2.82 5.94
N SER A 136 4.72 1.84 6.14
CA SER A 136 3.54 1.97 7.01
C SER A 136 3.40 0.73 7.86
N GLY A 137 3.17 0.93 9.15
CA GLY A 137 3.02 -0.15 10.12
C GLY A 137 1.80 0.06 11.01
N ARG A 138 1.11 -1.04 11.32
CA ARG A 138 0.03 -1.03 12.30
C ARG A 138 0.61 -0.81 13.70
N VAL A 139 -0.07 0.01 14.48
CA VAL A 139 0.17 0.20 15.91
C VAL A 139 -0.91 -0.56 16.68
N MET A 140 -0.50 -1.38 17.65
CA MET A 140 -1.38 -2.13 18.53
C MET A 140 -0.86 -2.04 19.96
N HIS A 141 -1.70 -1.56 20.88
CA HIS A 141 -1.32 -1.35 22.29
C HIS A 141 0.01 -0.57 22.40
N GLY A 142 0.07 0.55 21.68
CA GLY A 142 1.21 1.43 21.54
C GLY A 142 2.32 0.88 20.65
N LYS A 143 2.41 -0.41 20.36
CA LYS A 143 3.59 -1.02 19.73
C LYS A 143 3.45 -1.17 18.22
N PHE A 144 4.57 -1.00 17.51
CA PHE A 144 4.69 -1.34 16.09
C PHE A 144 6.03 -2.01 15.79
N LYS A 145 6.09 -2.76 14.68
CA LYS A 145 7.32 -3.35 14.14
C LYS A 145 7.20 -3.52 12.63
N LEU A 146 8.25 -3.14 11.92
CA LEU A 146 8.49 -3.38 10.50
C LEU A 146 9.91 -3.94 10.36
N ASP A 147 10.06 -5.02 9.59
CA ASP A 147 11.38 -5.54 9.24
C ASP A 147 12.05 -4.66 8.16
N ALA A 148 13.29 -4.98 7.79
CA ALA A 148 13.99 -4.25 6.74
C ALA A 148 13.39 -4.42 5.33
N ILE A 149 12.46 -5.35 5.10
CA ILE A 149 11.75 -5.45 3.82
C ILE A 149 10.63 -4.42 3.76
N ALA A 150 9.93 -4.17 4.87
CA ALA A 150 8.76 -3.28 4.96
C ALA A 150 9.03 -1.92 5.63
N GLY A 151 10.19 -1.74 6.26
CA GLY A 151 10.56 -0.53 7.02
C GLY A 151 11.00 0.64 6.12
N PRO A 152 11.23 1.84 6.66
CA PRO A 152 11.56 3.01 5.85
C PRO A 152 12.93 2.91 5.16
N PRO A 153 13.16 3.67 4.07
CA PRO A 153 14.51 3.90 3.57
C PRO A 153 15.37 4.61 4.61
N ILE A 154 16.67 4.33 4.59
CA ILE A 154 17.66 5.01 5.45
C ILE A 154 17.70 6.51 5.09
N GLY A 155 17.72 7.37 6.11
CA GLY A 155 17.73 8.83 5.97
C GLY A 155 16.55 9.52 6.67
N LYS A 156 16.34 10.80 6.36
CA LYS A 156 15.28 11.60 6.96
C LYS A 156 13.90 11.21 6.43
N VAL A 157 12.95 11.05 7.35
CA VAL A 157 11.54 10.78 7.07
C VAL A 157 10.65 11.68 7.91
N ASN A 158 9.51 12.07 7.35
CA ASN A 158 8.38 12.58 8.12
C ASN A 158 7.62 11.41 8.76
N VAL A 159 7.26 11.56 10.03
CA VAL A 159 6.45 10.61 10.79
C VAL A 159 5.01 11.11 10.80
N ILE A 160 4.11 10.26 10.34
CA ILE A 160 2.67 10.51 10.38
C ILE A 160 2.07 9.42 11.26
N VAL A 161 1.30 9.81 12.25
CA VAL A 161 0.61 8.87 13.14
C VAL A 161 -0.88 9.05 12.98
N THR A 162 -1.59 7.92 12.88
CA THR A 162 -3.04 7.87 12.95
C THR A 162 -3.43 7.02 14.15
N TYR A 163 -4.34 7.51 14.99
CA TYR A 163 -4.77 6.84 16.22
C TYR A 163 -6.25 7.15 16.53
N SER A 164 -6.84 6.42 17.47
CA SER A 164 -8.23 6.62 17.85
C SER A 164 -8.40 7.90 18.66
N ALA A 165 -9.40 8.73 18.33
CA ALA A 165 -9.73 9.88 19.17
C ALA A 165 -10.17 9.46 20.59
N ALA A 166 -10.68 8.23 20.75
CA ALA A 166 -11.07 7.69 22.04
C ALA A 166 -9.89 7.47 23.01
N ASP A 167 -8.66 7.41 22.50
CA ASP A 167 -7.45 7.31 23.33
C ASP A 167 -7.14 8.63 24.05
N VAL A 168 -7.80 9.73 23.68
CA VAL A 168 -7.61 11.06 24.27
C VAL A 168 -8.91 11.55 24.88
N PRO A 169 -9.07 11.47 26.21
CA PRO A 169 -10.28 11.93 26.89
C PRO A 169 -10.65 13.37 26.51
N GLY A 170 -11.88 13.57 26.06
CA GLY A 170 -12.41 14.89 25.68
C GLY A 170 -12.11 15.32 24.23
N LEU A 171 -11.30 14.58 23.47
CA LEU A 171 -11.01 14.91 22.09
C LEU A 171 -12.20 14.61 21.18
N LYS A 172 -12.75 15.64 20.53
CA LYS A 172 -13.83 15.48 19.56
C LYS A 172 -13.27 15.17 18.17
N SER A 173 -13.80 14.13 17.52
CA SER A 173 -13.49 13.81 16.11
C SER A 173 -14.76 13.38 15.39
N ASN A 174 -14.98 13.91 14.19
CA ASN A 174 -16.11 13.55 13.33
C ASN A 174 -15.97 12.16 12.72
N THR A 175 -14.75 11.62 12.66
CA THR A 175 -14.44 10.31 12.07
C THR A 175 -14.05 9.27 13.12
N GLY A 176 -13.91 9.68 14.39
CA GLY A 176 -13.35 8.85 15.47
C GLY A 176 -11.84 8.60 15.35
N ILE A 177 -11.20 9.15 14.33
CA ILE A 177 -9.78 8.97 14.02
C ILE A 177 -9.08 10.33 14.07
N VAL A 178 -7.85 10.34 14.58
CA VAL A 178 -6.94 11.49 14.56
C VAL A 178 -5.76 11.15 13.67
N ARG A 179 -5.38 12.06 12.80
CA ARG A 179 -4.15 12.00 12.01
C ARG A 179 -3.29 13.20 12.36
N THR A 180 -2.05 12.96 12.77
CA THR A 180 -1.08 14.03 13.05
C THR A 180 0.22 13.82 12.29
N GLU A 181 0.76 14.92 11.80
CA GLU A 181 2.13 15.02 11.29
C GLU A 181 3.03 15.80 12.24
N ARG A 182 2.45 16.32 13.33
CA ARG A 182 3.16 17.06 14.37
C ARG A 182 3.30 16.20 15.62
N GLN A 183 4.43 16.37 16.29
CA GLN A 183 4.65 15.75 17.60
C GLN A 183 3.87 16.50 18.71
N SER A 184 3.74 17.82 18.61
CA SER A 184 3.02 18.65 19.56
C SER A 184 2.41 19.88 18.86
N PRO A 185 1.45 20.59 19.49
CA PRO A 185 0.78 21.74 18.88
C PRO A 185 1.73 22.90 18.59
N THR A 186 2.76 23.07 19.44
CA THR A 186 3.79 24.11 19.32
C THR A 186 5.04 23.63 18.58
N GLY A 187 5.08 22.35 18.17
CA GLY A 187 6.20 21.77 17.45
C GLY A 187 6.21 22.14 15.95
N PRO A 188 7.25 21.69 15.23
CA PRO A 188 7.34 21.85 13.78
C PRO A 188 6.12 21.27 13.05
N GLU A 189 5.82 21.79 11.86
CA GLU A 189 4.70 21.29 11.04
C GLU A 189 4.82 19.82 10.67
N HIS A 190 6.05 19.35 10.47
CA HIS A 190 6.35 17.95 10.18
C HIS A 190 7.32 17.41 11.22
N TRP A 191 6.92 16.31 11.85
CA TRP A 191 7.75 15.54 12.74
C TRP A 191 8.74 14.72 11.92
N GLN A 192 10.01 15.12 11.97
CA GLN A 192 11.08 14.44 11.26
C GLN A 192 11.95 13.60 12.19
N ILE A 193 12.34 12.42 11.72
CA ILE A 193 13.34 11.57 12.37
C ILE A 193 14.35 11.09 11.33
N ASP A 194 15.54 10.72 11.80
CA ASP A 194 16.57 10.06 11.00
C ASP A 194 16.47 8.54 11.20
N ILE A 195 16.37 7.81 10.09
CA ILE A 195 16.41 6.35 10.05
C ILE A 195 17.85 5.92 9.75
N HIS A 196 18.42 5.12 10.64
CA HIS A 196 19.77 4.60 10.49
C HIS A 196 19.77 3.17 9.93
N GLU A 197 20.92 2.73 9.43
CA GLU A 197 21.09 1.34 9.01
C GLU A 197 20.87 0.36 10.17
N GLY A 198 20.25 -0.79 9.87
CA GLY A 198 19.98 -1.83 10.85
C GLY A 198 18.61 -1.69 11.50
N GLU A 199 18.53 -2.00 12.79
CA GLU A 199 17.29 -1.95 13.58
C GLU A 199 17.21 -0.64 14.36
N ASN A 200 16.12 0.10 14.19
CA ASN A 200 15.86 1.35 14.89
C ASN A 200 14.76 1.12 15.93
N SER A 201 15.05 1.47 17.20
CA SER A 201 14.07 1.44 18.29
C SER A 201 13.57 2.86 18.56
N LEU A 202 12.31 3.14 18.23
CA LEU A 202 11.73 4.47 18.23
C LEU A 202 10.73 4.64 19.38
N THR A 203 10.75 5.82 20.01
CA THR A 203 9.69 6.26 20.92
C THR A 203 9.02 7.46 20.29
N LEU A 204 7.71 7.36 20.09
CA LEU A 204 6.90 8.32 19.35
C LEU A 204 5.83 8.94 20.27
N PRO A 205 6.20 9.86 21.18
CA PRO A 205 5.24 10.54 22.05
C PRO A 205 4.60 11.73 21.33
N ILE A 206 3.28 11.82 21.42
CA ILE A 206 2.46 12.90 20.86
C ILE A 206 1.84 13.68 22.01
N THR A 207 1.79 15.00 21.88
CA THR A 207 1.04 15.87 22.80
C THR A 207 -0.11 16.52 22.03
N THR A 208 -1.29 16.57 22.64
CA THR A 208 -2.45 17.31 22.09
C THR A 208 -2.72 18.56 22.91
N ALA A 209 -3.18 19.64 22.26
CA ALA A 209 -3.81 20.74 22.98
C ALA A 209 -5.23 20.28 23.32
N LEU A 210 -5.52 20.08 24.61
CA LEU A 210 -6.89 19.93 25.10
C LEU A 210 -7.51 21.32 25.28
#